data_AF-S4S1E1-F1
#
_entry.id   AF-S4S1E1-F1
#
_cell.length_a   1.000
_cell.length_b   1.000
_cell.length_c   1.000
_cell.angle_alpha   90.00
_cell.angle_beta   90.00
_cell.angle_gamma   90.00
#
_symmetry.space_group_name_H-M   'P 1'
#
loop_
_entity.id
_entity.type
_entity.pdbx_description
1 polymer ?
#
loop_
_entity_poly.entity_id
_entity_poly.type
_entity_poly.pdbx_seq_one_letter_code
_entity_poly.pdbx_strand_id
1 'polypeptide(L)' 'PIGVFDLLVNLQQLYVHENKLTALPAGVFNKLSQVTHLALHTNQLTNVSRGAFD' A
#
# COMPACT_ATOMS: atom_id res chain seq x y z
N PRO A 1 13.78 3.89 -9.26
CA PRO A 1 13.86 4.43 -7.87
C PRO A 1 13.30 3.41 -6.90
N ILE A 2 13.84 3.35 -5.68
CA ILE A 2 13.28 2.47 -4.65
C ILE A 2 11.96 3.05 -4.14
N GLY A 3 10.91 2.22 -4.11
CA GLY A 3 9.60 2.57 -3.58
C GLY A 3 9.62 2.72 -2.07
N VAL A 4 8.70 3.52 -1.54
CA VAL A 4 8.64 3.84 -0.09
C VAL A 4 8.48 2.59 0.80
N PHE A 5 7.91 1.51 0.26
CA PHE A 5 7.68 0.26 0.98
C PHE A 5 8.62 -0.87 0.56
N ASP A 6 9.52 -0.64 -0.39
CA ASP A 6 10.30 -1.71 -1.03
C ASP A 6 11.26 -2.44 -0.07
N LEU A 7 11.66 -1.78 1.02
CA LEU A 7 12.56 -2.33 2.03
C LEU A 7 11.83 -2.98 3.22
N LEU A 8 10.50 -2.85 3.29
CA LEU A 8 9.69 -3.35 4.40
C LEU A 8 9.28 -4.82 4.21
N VAL A 9 10.22 -5.66 3.75
CA VAL A 9 9.98 -7.04 3.31
C VAL A 9 9.53 -8.00 4.43
N ASN A 10 9.70 -7.60 5.69
CA ASN A 10 9.26 -8.36 6.87
C ASN A 10 8.05 -7.74 7.57
N LEU A 11 7.44 -6.71 6.98
CA LEU A 11 6.29 -6.03 7.58
C LEU A 11 5.06 -6.96 7.57
N GLN A 12 4.40 -7.10 8.71
CA GLN A 12 3.19 -7.92 8.84
C GLN A 12 1.91 -7.10 8.83
N GLN A 13 1.98 -5.85 9.29
CA GLN A 13 0.85 -4.95 9.39
C GLN A 13 1.22 -3.57 8.86
N LEU A 14 0.42 -3.04 7.94
CA LEU A 14 0.56 -1.71 7.39
C LEU A 14 -0.72 -0.90 7.63
N TYR A 15 -0.61 0.14 8.44
CA TYR A 15 -1.70 1.05 8.77
C TYR A 15 -1.45 2.41 8.11
N VAL A 16 -2.24 2.71 7.10
CA VAL A 16 -2.25 4.01 6.40
C VAL A 16 -3.68 4.58 6.33
N HIS A 17 -4.55 4.12 7.24
CA HIS A 17 -5.90 4.63 7.41
C HIS A 17 -5.85 6.06 7.98
N GLU A 18 -6.95 6.81 7.84
CA GLU A 18 -7.05 8.21 8.30
C GLU A 18 -6.04 9.16 7.64
N ASN A 19 -5.87 9.00 6.34
CA ASN A 19 -4.99 9.83 5.52
C ASN A 19 -5.74 10.50 4.37
N LYS A 20 -5.00 11.21 3.52
CA LYS A 20 -5.53 11.92 2.35
C LYS A 20 -5.10 11.28 1.03
N LEU A 21 -4.86 9.97 1.03
CA LEU A 21 -4.47 9.26 -0.18
C LEU A 21 -5.63 9.32 -1.19
N THR A 22 -5.33 9.74 -2.41
CA THR A 22 -6.29 9.80 -3.51
C THR A 22 -6.10 8.68 -4.53
N ALA A 23 -4.90 8.11 -4.59
CA ALA A 23 -4.56 7.05 -5.51
C ALA A 23 -3.63 6.00 -4.90
N LEU A 24 -3.76 4.76 -5.38
CA LEU A 24 -2.78 3.69 -5.17
C LEU A 24 -2.11 3.37 -6.52
N PRO A 25 -0.81 3.67 -6.68
CA PRO A 25 -0.09 3.36 -7.91
C PRO A 25 0.15 1.85 -8.04
N ALA A 26 0.32 1.38 -9.28
CA ALA A 26 0.66 0.00 -9.54
C ALA A 26 1.99 -0.35 -8.86
N GLY A 27 2.07 -1.53 -8.26
CA GLY A 27 3.29 -2.04 -7.67
C GLY A 27 3.61 -1.52 -6.27
N VAL A 28 2.81 -0.60 -5.70
CA VAL A 28 3.13 0.09 -4.45
C VAL A 28 3.31 -0.87 -3.26
N PHE A 29 2.67 -2.04 -3.29
CA PHE A 29 2.77 -3.05 -2.23
C PHE A 29 3.52 -4.32 -2.64
N ASN A 30 4.12 -4.40 -3.84
CA ASN A 30 4.68 -5.67 -4.37
C ASN A 30 5.82 -6.28 -3.54
N LYS A 31 6.48 -5.49 -2.69
CA LYS A 31 7.57 -5.99 -1.81
C LYS A 31 7.08 -6.36 -0.42
N LEU A 32 5.82 -6.10 -0.10
CA LEU A 32 5.19 -6.39 1.19
C LEU A 32 4.67 -7.83 1.26
N SER A 33 5.53 -8.81 0.94
CA SER A 33 5.13 -10.22 0.81
C SER A 33 4.66 -10.89 2.11
N GLN A 34 4.93 -10.27 3.26
CA GLN A 34 4.54 -10.79 4.58
C GLN A 34 3.38 -10.01 5.23
N VAL A 35 2.82 -8.99 4.56
CA VAL A 35 1.72 -8.22 5.12
C VAL A 35 0.45 -9.08 5.14
N THR A 36 -0.11 -9.24 6.33
CA THR A 36 -1.37 -9.94 6.58
C THR A 36 -2.50 -8.98 6.91
N HIS A 37 -2.17 -7.75 7.34
CA HIS A 37 -3.13 -6.71 7.66
C HIS A 37 -2.76 -5.41 6.98
N LEU A 38 -3.64 -4.92 6.11
CA LEU A 38 -3.51 -3.63 5.44
C LEU A 38 -4.76 -2.79 5.69
N ALA A 39 -4.59 -1.66 6.38
CA ALA A 39 -5.67 -0.73 6.66
C ALA A 39 -5.52 0.54 5.82
N LEU A 40 -6.47 0.73 4.90
CA LEU A 40 -6.55 1.88 3.98
C LEU A 40 -7.83 2.72 4.17
N HIS A 41 -8.69 2.35 5.11
CA HIS A 41 -9.97 3.03 5.34
C HIS A 41 -9.78 4.49 5.76
N THR A 42 -10.83 5.31 5.65
CA THR A 42 -10.74 6.76 5.94
C THR A 42 -9.63 7.44 5.14
N ASN A 43 -9.59 7.14 3.83
CA ASN A 43 -8.82 7.85 2.82
C ASN A 43 -9.77 8.42 1.76
N GLN A 44 -9.24 9.07 0.74
CA GLN A 44 -10.00 9.69 -0.36
C GLN A 44 -9.71 8.96 -1.68
N LEU A 45 -9.52 7.64 -1.63
CA LEU A 45 -9.12 6.83 -2.78
C LEU A 45 -10.19 6.84 -3.86
N THR A 46 -9.88 7.46 -4.99
CA THR A 46 -10.71 7.48 -6.20
C THR A 46 -10.08 6.68 -7.33
N ASN A 47 -8.79 6.38 -7.23
CA ASN A 47 -8.04 5.60 -8.21
C ASN A 47 -7.22 4.50 -7.55
N VAL A 48 -7.49 3.25 -7.92
CA VAL A 48 -6.66 2.11 -7.57
C VAL A 48 -6.16 1.52 -8.88
N SER A 49 -4.86 1.63 -9.11
CA SER A 49 -4.25 1.11 -10.34
C SER A 49 -4.39 -0.42 -10.38
N ARG A 50 -4.64 -0.97 -11.57
CA ARG A 50 -4.48 -2.42 -11.78
C ARG A 50 -3.05 -2.79 -11.38
N GLY A 51 -2.93 -3.79 -10.51
CA GLY A 51 -1.66 -4.21 -9.94
C GLY A 51 -1.15 -3.41 -8.75
N ALA A 52 -1.99 -2.62 -8.09
CA ALA A 52 -1.64 -2.05 -6.78
C ALA A 52 -1.44 -3.12 -5.69
N PHE A 53 -2.08 -4.29 -5.84
CA PHE A 53 -2.10 -5.40 -4.88
C PHE A 53 -1.65 -6.75 -5.50
N ASP A 54 -0.91 -6.71 -6.60
CA ASP A 54 -0.39 -7.94 -7.23
C ASP A 54 0.73 -8.60 -6.40
#